data_AF-A0A536T9B5-F1
#
_entry.id   AF-A0A536T9B5-F1
#
_cell.length_a   1.000
_cell.length_b   1.000
_cell.length_c   1.000
_cell.angle_alpha   90.00
_cell.angle_beta   90.00
_cell.angle_gamma   90.00
#
_symmetry.space_group_name_H-M   'P 1'
#
loop_
_entity.id
_entity.type
_entity.pdbx_description
1 polymer ?
#
loop_
_entity_poly.entity_id
_entity_poly.type
_entity_poly.pdbx_seq_one_letter_code
_entity_poly.pdbx_strand_id
1 'polypeptide(L)'
;MSGWLFRDVVPRLEKIGRALVTLLAKPDLYANLGATASEVGVSIVIGGIAGVAVGLLLGGNRTLGKAFEPYLHYLGPTPKIIFFPIMIMWFGVGGGSKIAMGAISCFFPMAISTAVGMREIDAVLVRVGKSFRAGVGQMVTKIYLPAMRPAMLTGLRLGLGVAIIGVLLAETKLSNRGLGYMVIQSYTRFDIAEMYALLIVVFLLAIAANALVSRLGALRRGGA
;
A
#
# COMPACT_ATOMS: atom_id res chain seq x y z
N MET A 1 -15.06 -2.24 40.72
CA MET A 1 -15.19 -0.77 40.60
C MET A 1 -14.96 -0.38 39.15
N SER A 2 -15.85 -0.72 38.21
CA SER A 2 -17.10 -0.02 37.81
C SER A 2 -16.88 1.20 36.90
N GLY A 3 -16.71 0.95 35.60
CA GLY A 3 -17.34 1.64 34.45
C GLY A 3 -17.20 3.16 34.22
N TRP A 4 -16.73 3.95 35.18
CA TRP A 4 -16.71 5.41 35.13
C TRP A 4 -15.30 6.00 34.93
N LEU A 5 -14.27 5.15 34.95
CA LEU A 5 -12.86 5.51 34.82
C LEU A 5 -12.36 5.70 33.36
N PHE A 6 -13.25 5.60 32.37
CA PHE A 6 -12.87 5.68 30.94
C PHE A 6 -13.09 7.06 30.30
N ARG A 7 -13.52 8.08 31.05
CA ARG A 7 -13.80 9.42 30.49
C ARG A 7 -12.55 10.18 30.01
N ASP A 8 -11.37 9.83 30.52
CA ASP A 8 -10.11 10.43 30.09
C ASP A 8 -9.46 9.67 28.92
N VAL A 9 -9.75 8.37 28.79
CA VAL A 9 -9.19 7.52 27.72
C VAL A 9 -10.05 7.59 26.46
N VAL A 10 -11.37 7.74 26.58
CA VAL A 10 -12.27 7.93 25.42
C VAL A 10 -12.97 9.28 25.57
N PRO A 11 -12.46 10.32 24.90
CA PRO A 11 -13.04 11.66 24.96
C PRO A 11 -14.48 11.65 24.46
N ARG A 12 -15.29 12.57 24.97
CA ARG A 12 -16.64 12.80 24.43
C ARG A 12 -16.57 13.08 22.93
N LEU A 13 -17.52 12.55 22.16
CA LEU A 13 -17.60 12.75 20.70
C LEU A 13 -17.57 14.24 20.33
N GLU A 14 -18.14 15.13 21.14
CA GLU A 14 -18.08 16.58 20.95
C GLU A 14 -16.64 17.13 20.97
N LYS A 15 -15.78 16.64 21.88
CA LYS A 15 -14.38 17.06 21.95
C LYS A 15 -13.61 16.58 20.73
N ILE A 16 -13.88 15.35 20.26
CA ILE A 16 -13.27 14.80 19.05
C ILE A 16 -13.72 15.62 17.83
N GLY A 17 -15.01 15.97 17.72
CA GLY A 17 -15.54 16.79 16.63
C GLY A 17 -14.92 18.19 16.59
N ARG A 18 -14.80 18.87 17.73
CA ARG A 18 -14.11 20.16 17.82
C ARG A 18 -12.63 20.04 17.48
N ALA A 19 -11.95 19.03 18.01
CA ALA A 19 -10.55 18.75 17.72
C ALA A 19 -10.34 18.51 16.21
N LEU A 20 -11.27 17.80 15.55
CA LEU A 20 -11.21 17.54 14.11
C LEU A 20 -11.35 18.83 13.29
N VAL A 21 -12.27 19.74 13.65
CA VAL A 21 -12.39 21.04 12.99
C VAL A 21 -11.12 21.88 13.18
N THR A 22 -10.61 21.96 14.41
CA THR A 22 -9.38 22.69 14.70
C THR A 22 -8.18 22.10 13.97
N LEU A 23 -8.08 20.76 13.92
CA LEU A 23 -7.02 20.02 13.26
C LEU A 23 -7.03 20.28 11.74
N LEU A 24 -8.21 20.26 11.11
CA LEU A 24 -8.36 20.59 9.69
C LEU A 24 -7.98 22.04 9.36
N ALA A 25 -8.08 22.96 10.33
CA ALA A 25 -7.64 24.34 10.15
C ALA A 25 -6.11 24.52 10.28
N LYS A 26 -5.36 23.52 10.80
CA LYS A 26 -3.91 23.63 11.00
C LYS A 26 -3.15 23.38 9.69
N PRO A 27 -2.31 24.31 9.21
CA PRO A 27 -1.45 24.08 8.03
C PRO A 27 -0.52 22.88 8.18
N ASP A 28 -0.08 22.60 9.41
CA ASP A 28 0.82 21.49 9.73
C ASP A 28 0.21 20.11 9.37
N LEU A 29 -1.12 19.97 9.48
CA LEU A 29 -1.80 18.74 9.05
C LEU A 29 -1.54 18.44 7.57
N TYR A 30 -1.63 19.46 6.71
CA TYR A 30 -1.48 19.30 5.27
C TYR A 30 -0.03 18.99 4.86
N ALA A 31 0.95 19.54 5.59
CA ALA A 31 2.35 19.21 5.37
C ALA A 31 2.65 17.74 5.72
N ASN A 32 2.13 17.26 6.86
CA ASN A 32 2.28 15.87 7.29
C ASN A 32 1.49 14.91 6.39
N LEU A 33 0.29 15.29 5.96
CA LEU A 33 -0.49 14.56 4.97
C LEU A 33 0.27 14.42 3.65
N GLY A 34 0.85 15.51 3.15
CA GLY A 34 1.66 15.51 1.93
C GLY A 34 2.88 14.59 2.03
N ALA A 35 3.55 14.60 3.19
CA ALA A 35 4.64 13.67 3.47
C ALA A 35 4.18 12.20 3.38
N THR A 36 3.14 11.82 4.13
CA THR A 36 2.60 10.44 4.09
C THR A 36 2.14 10.05 2.69
N ALA A 37 1.42 10.93 1.99
CA ALA A 37 0.92 10.68 0.64
C ALA A 37 2.08 10.46 -0.36
N SER A 38 3.14 11.25 -0.27
CA SER A 38 4.34 11.09 -1.09
C SER A 38 5.07 9.78 -0.79
N GLU A 39 5.23 9.43 0.49
CA GLU A 39 5.89 8.20 0.91
C GLU A 39 5.11 6.96 0.43
N VAL A 40 3.77 6.96 0.58
CA VAL A 40 2.89 5.90 0.05
C VAL A 40 2.93 5.84 -1.47
N GLY A 41 2.86 6.98 -2.16
CA GLY A 41 2.89 7.06 -3.62
C GLY A 41 4.18 6.45 -4.19
N VAL A 42 5.33 6.86 -3.67
CA VAL A 42 6.64 6.33 -4.08
C VAL A 42 6.77 4.84 -3.74
N SER A 43 6.28 4.42 -2.57
CA SER A 43 6.25 3.01 -2.16
C SER A 43 5.50 2.13 -3.17
N ILE A 44 4.36 2.61 -3.66
CA ILE A 44 3.53 1.88 -4.62
C ILE A 44 4.20 1.81 -5.98
N VAL A 45 4.85 2.88 -6.43
CA VAL A 45 5.59 2.86 -7.69
C VAL A 45 6.72 1.85 -7.63
N ILE A 46 7.57 1.91 -6.59
CA ILE A 46 8.73 1.02 -6.46
C ILE A 46 8.27 -0.43 -6.24
N GLY A 47 7.46 -0.67 -5.20
CA GLY A 47 6.99 -2.01 -4.84
C GLY A 47 6.08 -2.62 -5.90
N GLY A 48 5.26 -1.79 -6.55
CA GLY A 48 4.37 -2.21 -7.62
C GLY A 48 5.12 -2.60 -8.88
N ILE A 49 6.07 -1.80 -9.36
CA ILE A 49 6.89 -2.15 -10.53
C ILE A 49 7.71 -3.41 -10.25
N ALA A 50 8.37 -3.50 -9.09
CA ALA A 50 9.12 -4.69 -8.70
C ALA A 50 8.22 -5.93 -8.61
N GLY A 51 7.03 -5.78 -8.01
CA GLY A 51 6.05 -6.85 -7.90
C GLY A 51 5.56 -7.32 -9.27
N VAL A 52 5.22 -6.41 -10.18
CA VAL A 52 4.81 -6.75 -11.55
C VAL A 52 5.92 -7.48 -12.29
N ALA A 53 7.16 -7.00 -12.20
CA ALA A 53 8.31 -7.65 -12.85
C ALA A 53 8.51 -9.08 -12.35
N VAL A 54 8.50 -9.29 -11.03
CA VAL A 54 8.63 -10.62 -10.43
C VAL A 54 7.43 -11.51 -10.78
N GLY A 55 6.21 -10.97 -10.69
CA GLY A 55 5.00 -11.71 -11.02
C GLY A 55 4.94 -12.16 -12.47
N LEU A 56 5.38 -11.32 -13.41
CA LEU A 56 5.53 -11.68 -14.82
C LEU A 56 6.51 -12.84 -15.02
N LEU A 57 7.67 -12.79 -14.35
CA LEU A 57 8.70 -13.82 -14.45
C LEU A 57 8.21 -15.16 -13.87
N LEU A 58 7.60 -15.15 -12.70
CA LEU A 58 7.09 -16.36 -12.03
C LEU A 58 5.83 -16.93 -12.67
N GLY A 59 4.99 -16.07 -13.24
CA GLY A 59 3.79 -16.44 -13.96
C GLY A 59 4.09 -17.02 -15.35
N GLY A 60 5.07 -16.43 -16.06
CA GLY A 60 5.46 -16.85 -17.41
C GLY A 60 6.33 -18.11 -17.46
N ASN A 61 7.11 -18.40 -16.40
CA ASN A 61 7.97 -19.57 -16.34
C ASN A 61 7.48 -20.57 -15.28
N ARG A 62 6.99 -21.72 -15.74
CA ARG A 62 6.40 -22.77 -14.89
C ARG A 62 7.40 -23.37 -13.88
N THR A 63 8.69 -23.41 -14.22
CA THR A 63 9.73 -23.94 -13.32
C THR A 63 10.05 -22.94 -12.21
N LEU A 64 10.25 -21.67 -12.56
CA LEU A 64 10.46 -20.61 -11.57
C LEU A 64 9.25 -20.43 -10.67
N GLY A 65 8.03 -20.47 -11.23
CA GLY A 65 6.79 -20.40 -10.47
C GLY A 65 6.70 -21.48 -9.40
N LYS A 66 6.90 -22.76 -9.78
CA LYS A 66 6.88 -23.88 -8.82
C LYS A 66 7.93 -23.74 -7.70
N ALA A 67 9.10 -23.19 -8.01
CA ALA A 67 10.18 -23.03 -7.05
C ALA A 67 9.96 -21.84 -6.10
N PHE A 68 9.59 -20.67 -6.64
CA PHE A 68 9.66 -19.41 -5.88
C PHE A 68 8.32 -18.89 -5.34
N GLU A 69 7.21 -19.22 -5.98
CA GLU A 69 5.89 -18.73 -5.60
C GLU A 69 5.45 -19.18 -4.19
N PRO A 70 5.76 -20.41 -3.71
CA PRO A 70 5.49 -20.78 -2.33
C PRO A 70 6.10 -19.80 -1.33
N TYR A 71 7.35 -19.35 -1.56
CA TYR A 71 7.99 -18.36 -0.68
C TYR A 71 7.26 -17.03 -0.69
N LEU A 72 6.72 -16.57 -1.83
CA LEU A 72 5.90 -15.36 -1.87
C LEU A 72 4.61 -15.51 -1.07
N HIS A 73 3.97 -16.69 -1.11
CA HIS A 73 2.78 -16.97 -0.31
C HIS A 73 3.06 -17.07 1.19
N TYR A 74 4.21 -17.62 1.58
CA TYR A 74 4.60 -17.73 2.99
C TYR A 74 5.15 -16.41 3.56
N LEU A 75 5.95 -15.66 2.79
CA LEU A 75 6.52 -14.37 3.20
C LEU A 75 5.55 -13.21 3.02
N GLY A 76 4.56 -13.34 2.14
CA GLY A 76 3.52 -12.35 1.90
C GLY A 76 2.80 -11.88 3.17
N PRO A 77 2.24 -12.79 3.99
CA PRO A 77 1.50 -12.43 5.21
C PRO A 77 2.38 -12.25 6.45
N THR A 78 3.70 -12.45 6.39
CA THR A 78 4.54 -12.30 7.59
C THR A 78 4.54 -10.86 8.12
N PRO A 79 4.69 -10.66 9.44
CA PRO A 79 4.77 -9.33 10.04
C PRO A 79 5.99 -8.56 9.54
N LYS A 80 5.79 -7.72 8.51
CA LYS A 80 6.90 -7.03 7.84
C LYS A 80 7.55 -5.98 8.74
N ILE A 81 6.84 -5.50 9.76
CA ILE A 81 7.32 -4.45 10.68
C ILE A 81 8.61 -4.85 11.40
N ILE A 82 8.88 -6.15 11.52
CA ILE A 82 10.12 -6.68 12.09
C ILE A 82 11.35 -6.24 11.29
N PHE A 83 11.22 -5.98 9.99
CA PHE A 83 12.32 -5.51 9.13
C PHE A 83 12.60 -4.01 9.26
N PHE A 84 11.76 -3.25 9.97
CA PHE A 84 11.89 -1.80 10.03
C PHE A 84 13.25 -1.30 10.56
N PRO A 85 13.87 -1.89 11.59
CA PRO A 85 15.21 -1.49 12.04
C PRO A 85 16.28 -1.65 10.93
N ILE A 86 16.16 -2.69 10.11
CA ILE A 86 17.06 -2.93 8.98
C ILE A 86 16.85 -1.85 7.90
N MET A 87 15.58 -1.48 7.65
CA MET A 87 15.26 -0.39 6.72
C MET A 87 15.87 0.93 7.17
N ILE A 88 15.83 1.25 8.47
CA ILE A 88 16.51 2.43 9.03
C ILE A 88 18.03 2.33 8.82
N MET A 89 18.62 1.16 9.05
CA MET A 89 20.06 0.99 8.91
C MET A 89 20.53 1.16 7.45
N TRP A 90 19.72 0.77 6.47
CA TRP A 90 20.06 0.90 5.05
C TRP A 90 19.72 2.26 4.44
N PHE A 91 18.54 2.82 4.77
CA PHE A 91 18.02 4.03 4.13
C PHE A 91 18.08 5.26 5.04
N GLY A 92 18.56 5.11 6.26
CA GLY A 92 18.61 6.15 7.27
C GLY A 92 17.27 6.44 7.94
N VAL A 93 17.32 7.36 8.91
CA VAL A 93 16.14 7.90 9.57
C VAL A 93 15.48 8.94 8.66
N GLY A 94 14.25 8.71 8.24
CA GLY A 94 13.51 9.66 7.38
C GLY A 94 12.55 8.98 6.42
N GLY A 95 12.30 9.63 5.28
CA GLY A 95 11.35 9.14 4.28
C GLY A 95 11.79 7.83 3.60
N GLY A 96 13.10 7.63 3.37
CA GLY A 96 13.63 6.47 2.66
C GLY A 96 13.28 5.14 3.32
N SER A 97 13.45 5.02 4.64
CA SER A 97 13.15 3.78 5.38
C SER A 97 11.66 3.46 5.42
N LYS A 98 10.80 4.48 5.51
CA LYS A 98 9.35 4.31 5.44
C LYS A 98 8.89 3.92 4.04
N ILE A 99 9.47 4.54 3.00
CA ILE A 99 9.21 4.19 1.60
C ILE A 99 9.61 2.73 1.34
N ALA A 100 10.79 2.31 1.82
CA ALA A 100 11.23 0.93 1.69
C ALA A 100 10.25 -0.04 2.38
N MET A 101 9.76 0.33 3.56
CA MET A 101 8.77 -0.42 4.32
C MET A 101 7.40 -0.51 3.62
N GLY A 102 6.94 0.57 3.00
CA GLY A 102 5.75 0.58 2.16
C GLY A 102 5.94 -0.25 0.88
N ALA A 103 7.09 -0.13 0.23
CA ALA A 103 7.42 -0.81 -1.01
C ALA A 103 7.48 -2.33 -0.83
N ILE A 104 8.16 -2.82 0.22
CA ILE A 104 8.21 -4.25 0.53
C ILE A 104 6.81 -4.78 0.88
N SER A 105 5.96 -3.96 1.49
CA SER A 105 4.58 -4.33 1.81
C SER A 105 3.73 -4.46 0.54
N CYS A 106 3.85 -3.50 -0.39
CA CYS A 106 3.15 -3.50 -1.68
C CYS A 106 3.62 -4.61 -2.63
N PHE A 107 4.91 -4.95 -2.57
CA PHE A 107 5.56 -5.91 -3.48
C PHE A 107 4.87 -7.27 -3.53
N PHE A 108 4.57 -7.87 -2.39
CA PHE A 108 4.02 -9.24 -2.33
C PHE A 108 2.63 -9.38 -2.97
N PRO A 109 1.60 -8.59 -2.59
CA PRO A 109 0.29 -8.70 -3.23
C PRO A 109 0.34 -8.36 -4.72
N MET A 110 1.22 -7.44 -5.14
CA MET A 110 1.43 -7.12 -6.55
C MET A 110 2.06 -8.30 -7.31
N ALA A 111 3.10 -8.92 -6.76
CA ALA A 111 3.78 -10.06 -7.37
C ALA A 111 2.84 -11.27 -7.49
N ILE A 112 2.14 -11.62 -6.41
CA ILE A 112 1.21 -12.75 -6.37
C ILE A 112 0.06 -12.52 -7.36
N SER A 113 -0.59 -11.35 -7.31
CA SER A 113 -1.73 -11.07 -8.21
C SER A 113 -1.31 -11.05 -9.68
N THR A 114 -0.12 -10.53 -9.98
CA THR A 114 0.41 -10.53 -11.36
C THR A 114 0.77 -11.94 -11.82
N ALA A 115 1.38 -12.77 -10.97
CA ALA A 115 1.72 -14.15 -11.29
C ALA A 115 0.46 -15.00 -11.57
N VAL A 116 -0.59 -14.83 -10.76
CA VAL A 116 -1.89 -15.47 -10.98
C VAL A 116 -2.50 -15.00 -12.30
N GLY A 117 -2.58 -13.68 -12.51
CA GLY A 117 -3.13 -13.12 -13.76
C GLY A 117 -2.40 -13.60 -15.01
N MET A 118 -1.08 -13.76 -14.95
CA MET A 118 -0.27 -14.25 -16.06
C MET A 118 -0.61 -15.69 -16.46
N ARG A 119 -1.02 -16.51 -15.50
CA ARG A 119 -1.40 -17.92 -15.74
C ARG A 119 -2.83 -18.08 -16.23
N GLU A 120 -3.68 -17.11 -15.93
CA GLU A 120 -5.07 -17.08 -16.37
C GLU A 120 -5.23 -16.51 -17.78
N ILE A 121 -4.14 -16.04 -18.42
CA ILE A 121 -4.18 -15.59 -19.82
C ILE A 121 -4.60 -16.76 -20.72
N ASP A 122 -5.59 -16.50 -21.58
CA ASP A 122 -6.02 -17.46 -22.59
C ASP A 122 -4.84 -17.89 -23.48
N ALA A 123 -4.59 -19.20 -23.54
CA ALA A 123 -3.57 -19.79 -24.39
C ALA A 123 -3.75 -19.42 -25.88
N VAL A 124 -4.96 -19.09 -26.33
CA VAL A 124 -5.24 -18.57 -27.68
C VAL A 124 -4.51 -17.26 -27.92
N LEU A 125 -4.57 -16.29 -27.00
CA LEU A 125 -3.88 -15.00 -27.13
C LEU A 125 -2.37 -15.19 -27.25
N VAL A 126 -1.81 -16.12 -26.47
CA VAL A 126 -0.38 -16.45 -26.52
C VAL A 126 -0.01 -17.11 -27.85
N ARG A 127 -0.84 -18.03 -28.35
CA ARG A 127 -0.63 -18.69 -29.66
C ARG A 127 -0.70 -17.69 -30.80
N VAL A 128 -1.66 -16.78 -30.82
CA VAL A 128 -1.78 -15.72 -31.82
C VAL A 128 -0.50 -14.87 -31.84
N GLY A 129 -0.02 -14.40 -30.68
CA GLY A 129 1.24 -13.66 -30.60
C GLY A 129 2.43 -14.42 -31.20
N LYS A 130 2.53 -15.72 -30.89
CA LYS A 130 3.60 -16.59 -31.45
C LYS A 130 3.46 -16.79 -32.96
N SER A 131 2.24 -16.96 -33.50
CA SER A 131 2.00 -17.10 -34.93
C SER A 131 2.40 -15.85 -35.72
N PHE A 132 2.20 -14.67 -35.14
CA PHE A 132 2.68 -13.38 -35.69
C PHE A 132 4.17 -13.11 -35.42
N ARG A 133 4.91 -14.09 -34.86
CA ARG A 133 6.33 -13.95 -34.47
C ARG A 133 6.59 -12.72 -33.59
N ALA A 134 5.65 -12.38 -32.71
CA ALA A 134 5.78 -11.24 -31.83
C ALA A 134 7.00 -11.39 -30.92
N GLY A 135 7.85 -10.36 -30.88
CA GLY A 135 9.02 -10.33 -30.00
C GLY A 135 8.64 -10.26 -28.52
N VAL A 136 9.60 -10.50 -27.61
CA VAL A 136 9.36 -10.53 -26.16
C VAL A 136 8.69 -9.25 -25.65
N GLY A 137 9.19 -8.08 -26.07
CA GLY A 137 8.59 -6.80 -25.70
C GLY A 137 7.16 -6.61 -26.24
N GLN A 138 6.87 -7.13 -27.43
CA GLN A 138 5.52 -7.09 -28.01
C GLN A 138 4.57 -8.04 -27.28
N MET A 139 5.02 -9.25 -26.92
CA MET A 139 4.25 -10.17 -26.09
C MET A 139 3.89 -9.53 -24.75
N VAL A 140 4.86 -8.90 -24.07
CA VAL A 140 4.62 -8.23 -22.78
C VAL A 140 3.66 -7.06 -22.92
N THR A 141 3.90 -6.14 -23.85
CA THR A 141 3.15 -4.89 -23.94
C THR A 141 1.78 -5.02 -24.60
N LYS A 142 1.64 -5.91 -25.60
CA LYS A 142 0.42 -6.04 -26.40
C LYS A 142 -0.48 -7.21 -26.00
N ILE A 143 0.07 -8.23 -25.34
CA ILE A 143 -0.71 -9.43 -24.98
C ILE A 143 -0.78 -9.57 -23.47
N TYR A 144 0.36 -9.69 -22.78
CA TYR A 144 0.37 -10.01 -21.36
C TYR A 144 -0.16 -8.86 -20.49
N LEU A 145 0.42 -7.66 -20.60
CA LEU A 145 -0.01 -6.50 -19.79
C LEU A 145 -1.49 -6.16 -19.99
N PRO A 146 -2.06 -6.14 -21.22
CA PRO A 146 -3.49 -5.92 -21.41
C PRO A 146 -4.37 -7.01 -20.82
N ALA A 147 -4.01 -8.29 -21.00
CA ALA A 147 -4.80 -9.43 -20.51
C ALA A 147 -4.85 -9.48 -18.96
N MET A 148 -3.77 -9.10 -18.29
CA MET A 148 -3.68 -9.16 -16.82
C MET A 148 -4.12 -7.87 -16.11
N ARG A 149 -4.60 -6.85 -16.83
CA ARG A 149 -5.04 -5.58 -16.21
C ARG A 149 -5.96 -5.79 -14.99
N PRO A 150 -6.98 -6.68 -15.04
CA PRO A 150 -7.85 -6.88 -13.89
C PRO A 150 -7.09 -7.43 -12.67
N ALA A 151 -6.18 -8.37 -12.88
CA ALA A 151 -5.37 -8.97 -11.81
C ALA A 151 -4.37 -7.97 -11.22
N MET A 152 -3.72 -7.16 -12.07
CA MET A 152 -2.82 -6.08 -11.61
C MET A 152 -3.58 -5.02 -10.80
N LEU A 153 -4.82 -4.68 -11.18
CA LEU A 153 -5.65 -3.76 -10.40
C LEU A 153 -6.03 -4.33 -9.04
N THR A 154 -6.34 -5.62 -8.96
CA THR A 154 -6.55 -6.32 -7.68
C THR A 154 -5.30 -6.27 -6.81
N GLY A 155 -4.14 -6.59 -7.39
CA GLY A 155 -2.85 -6.48 -6.71
C GLY A 155 -2.56 -5.08 -6.21
N LEU A 156 -2.84 -4.06 -7.03
CA LEU A 156 -2.59 -2.66 -6.71
C LEU A 156 -3.47 -2.20 -5.56
N ARG A 157 -4.74 -2.62 -5.55
CA ARG A 157 -5.68 -2.32 -4.48
C ARG A 157 -5.24 -2.92 -3.15
N LEU A 158 -4.85 -4.19 -3.16
CA LEU A 158 -4.34 -4.87 -1.96
C LEU A 158 -3.00 -4.24 -1.51
N GLY A 159 -2.11 -4.00 -2.46
CA GLY A 159 -0.80 -3.36 -2.28
C GLY A 159 -0.89 -1.97 -1.69
N LEU A 160 -1.79 -1.12 -2.18
CA LEU A 160 -2.08 0.20 -1.63
C LEU A 160 -2.48 0.11 -0.15
N GLY A 161 -3.39 -0.81 0.20
CA GLY A 161 -3.85 -0.97 1.57
C GLY A 161 -2.70 -1.32 2.53
N VAL A 162 -1.89 -2.32 2.18
CA VAL A 162 -0.75 -2.72 3.03
C VAL A 162 0.41 -1.73 2.97
N ALA A 163 0.59 -0.97 1.89
CA ALA A 163 1.58 0.09 1.80
C ALA A 163 1.24 1.25 2.74
N ILE A 164 -0.03 1.68 2.77
CA ILE A 164 -0.51 2.69 3.71
C ILE A 164 -0.24 2.24 5.15
N ILE A 165 -0.61 0.99 5.49
CA ILE A 165 -0.37 0.43 6.83
C ILE A 165 1.13 0.40 7.14
N GLY A 166 1.97 -0.05 6.21
CA GLY A 166 3.42 -0.14 6.37
C GLY A 166 4.08 1.23 6.58
N VAL A 167 3.71 2.23 5.79
CA VAL A 167 4.23 3.61 5.91
C VAL A 167 3.75 4.23 7.22
N LEU A 168 2.46 4.15 7.55
CA LEU A 168 1.94 4.71 8.79
C LEU A 168 2.58 4.10 10.03
N LEU A 169 2.75 2.77 10.07
CA LEU A 169 3.46 2.11 11.17
C LEU A 169 4.92 2.57 11.26
N ALA A 170 5.60 2.71 10.12
CA ALA A 170 6.95 3.25 10.07
C ALA A 170 7.02 4.71 10.57
N GLU A 171 6.03 5.54 10.24
CA GLU A 171 5.93 6.93 10.72
C GLU A 171 5.76 7.01 12.25
N THR A 172 5.19 5.99 12.89
CA THR A 172 5.11 5.97 14.37
C THR A 172 6.46 5.73 15.04
N LYS A 173 7.50 5.33 14.29
CA LYS A 173 8.80 4.92 14.81
C LYS A 173 9.92 5.79 14.23
N LEU A 174 10.59 6.57 15.09
CA LEU A 174 11.75 7.39 14.70
C LEU A 174 11.46 8.31 13.49
N SER A 175 10.26 8.87 13.41
CA SER A 175 9.89 9.83 12.37
C SER A 175 9.80 11.24 12.93
N ASN A 176 10.05 12.23 12.07
CA ASN A 176 9.88 13.67 12.38
C ASN A 176 8.72 14.32 11.61
N ARG A 177 7.98 13.55 10.79
CA ARG A 177 6.86 14.01 9.96
C ARG A 177 5.97 12.86 9.50
N GLY A 178 4.73 13.16 9.14
CA GLY A 178 3.72 12.22 8.67
C GLY A 178 2.53 12.10 9.63
N LEU A 179 1.44 11.53 9.14
CA LEU A 179 0.23 11.35 9.93
C LEU A 179 0.45 10.40 11.12
N GLY A 180 1.20 9.31 10.93
CA GLY A 180 1.56 8.40 12.01
C GLY A 180 2.42 9.07 13.10
N TYR A 181 3.26 10.02 12.70
CA TYR A 181 4.03 10.85 13.63
C TYR A 181 3.12 11.77 14.46
N MET A 182 2.16 12.45 13.82
CA MET A 182 1.22 13.32 14.54
C MET A 182 0.36 12.54 15.54
N VAL A 183 -0.05 11.31 15.19
CA VAL A 183 -0.81 10.43 16.08
C VAL A 183 0.01 10.11 17.34
N ILE A 184 1.26 9.66 17.18
CA ILE A 184 2.08 9.29 18.33
C ILE A 184 2.48 10.53 19.15
N GLN A 185 2.68 11.69 18.51
CA GLN A 185 2.95 12.94 19.22
C GLN A 185 1.77 13.39 20.08
N SER A 186 0.54 13.29 19.56
CA SER A 186 -0.69 13.62 20.31
C SER A 186 -0.88 12.66 21.48
N TYR A 187 -0.59 11.37 21.27
CA TYR A 187 -0.57 10.36 22.34
C TYR A 187 0.43 10.69 23.44
N THR A 188 1.67 11.04 23.09
CA THR A 188 2.71 11.40 24.08
C THR A 188 2.41 12.69 24.83
N ARG A 189 1.66 13.62 24.21
CA ARG A 189 1.16 14.85 24.87
C ARG A 189 -0.10 14.63 25.71
N PHE A 190 -0.63 13.41 25.76
CA PHE A 190 -1.92 13.08 26.37
C PHE A 190 -3.11 13.88 25.79
N ASP A 191 -2.98 14.42 24.58
CA ASP A 191 -4.12 15.00 23.85
C ASP A 191 -4.85 13.90 23.10
N ILE A 192 -5.65 13.16 23.86
CA ILE A 192 -6.42 12.02 23.36
C ILE A 192 -7.48 12.48 22.34
N ALA A 193 -8.03 13.69 22.48
CA ALA A 193 -9.02 14.20 21.53
C ALA A 193 -8.40 14.45 20.15
N GLU A 194 -7.22 15.07 20.09
CA GLU A 194 -6.49 15.27 18.84
C GLU A 194 -6.00 13.94 18.24
N MET A 195 -5.54 12.99 19.08
CA MET A 195 -5.15 11.65 18.64
C MET A 195 -6.31 10.92 17.93
N TYR A 196 -7.51 10.87 18.53
CA TYR A 196 -8.66 10.22 17.91
C TYR A 196 -9.11 10.95 16.64
N ALA A 197 -9.07 12.29 16.62
CA ALA A 197 -9.37 13.05 15.40
C ALA A 197 -8.41 12.69 14.25
N LEU A 198 -7.11 12.60 14.54
CA LEU A 198 -6.10 12.15 13.56
C LEU A 198 -6.35 10.73 13.08
N LEU A 199 -6.69 9.79 13.97
CA LEU A 199 -7.04 8.41 13.59
C LEU A 199 -8.23 8.35 12.65
N ILE A 200 -9.27 9.17 12.90
CA ILE A 200 -10.44 9.29 12.01
C ILE A 200 -10.01 9.82 10.64
N VAL A 201 -9.18 10.86 10.60
CA VAL A 201 -8.65 11.43 9.34
C VAL A 201 -7.87 10.37 8.57
N VAL A 202 -6.94 9.67 9.21
CA VAL A 202 -6.15 8.59 8.59
C VAL A 202 -7.07 7.49 8.04
N PHE A 203 -8.09 7.07 8.80
CA PHE A 203 -9.03 6.04 8.37
C PHE A 203 -9.84 6.47 7.14
N LEU A 204 -10.37 7.69 7.16
CA LEU A 204 -11.12 8.25 6.03
C LEU A 204 -10.24 8.40 4.78
N LEU A 205 -8.99 8.82 4.94
CA LEU A 205 -8.03 8.93 3.84
C LEU A 205 -7.68 7.56 3.25
N ALA A 206 -7.47 6.54 4.09
CA ALA A 206 -7.21 5.19 3.62
C ALA A 206 -8.40 4.62 2.82
N ILE A 207 -9.63 4.85 3.29
CA ILE A 207 -10.85 4.49 2.57
C ILE A 207 -10.94 5.25 1.25
N ALA A 208 -10.72 6.57 1.26
CA ALA A 208 -10.78 7.41 0.07
C ALA A 208 -9.75 6.98 -0.98
N ALA A 209 -8.52 6.69 -0.57
CA ALA A 209 -7.46 6.20 -1.45
C ALA A 209 -7.84 4.85 -2.09
N ASN A 210 -8.36 3.90 -1.30
CA ASN A 210 -8.80 2.60 -1.80
C ASN A 210 -10.01 2.71 -2.75
N ALA A 211 -10.97 3.60 -2.42
CA ALA A 211 -12.13 3.89 -3.25
C ALA A 211 -11.75 4.59 -4.58
N LEU A 212 -10.74 5.46 -4.56
CA LEU A 212 -10.24 6.11 -5.77
C LEU A 212 -9.63 5.07 -6.72
N VAL A 213 -8.78 4.18 -6.20
CA VAL A 213 -8.18 3.10 -7.01
C VAL A 213 -9.24 2.15 -7.56
N SER A 214 -10.27 1.82 -6.78
CA SER A 214 -11.35 0.95 -7.26
C SER A 214 -12.19 1.60 -8.37
N ARG A 215 -12.50 2.89 -8.25
CA ARG A 215 -13.23 3.65 -9.29
C ARG A 215 -12.43 3.79 -10.58
N LEU A 216 -11.13 4.09 -10.48
CA LEU A 216 -10.24 4.13 -11.64
C LEU A 216 -10.16 2.75 -12.34
N GLY A 217 -10.21 1.67 -11.57
CA GLY A 217 -10.29 0.32 -12.10
C GLY A 217 -11.62 0.01 -12.79
N ALA A 218 -12.75 0.49 -12.25
CA ALA A 218 -14.08 0.24 -12.79
C ALA A 218 -14.36 1.02 -14.09
N LEU A 219 -13.96 2.29 -14.17
CA LEU A 219 -14.11 3.11 -15.39
C LEU A 219 -13.38 2.51 -16.59
N ARG A 220 -12.28 1.80 -16.35
CA ARG A 220 -11.49 1.12 -17.38
C ARG A 220 -12.08 -0.21 -17.86
N ARG A 221 -13.04 -0.79 -17.12
CA ARG A 221 -13.78 -2.01 -17.52
C ARG A 221 -15.01 -1.70 -18.37
N GLY A 222 -15.57 -0.50 -18.29
CA GLY A 222 -16.74 -0.09 -19.06
C GLY A 222 -16.45 0.49 -20.45
N GLY A 223 -15.19 0.52 -20.87
CA GLY A 223 -14.74 1.07 -22.16
C GLY A 223 -14.01 0.07 -23.07
N ALA A 224 -14.14 -1.23 -22.80
CA ALA A 224 -13.66 -2.33 -23.63
C ALA A 224 -14.85 -3.25 -23.93
#